data_AF-A0A1A8EII6-F1
#
_entry.id   AF-A0A1A8EII6-F1
#
_cell.length_a   1.000
_cell.length_b   1.000
_cell.length_c   1.000
_cell.angle_alpha   90.00
_cell.angle_beta   90.00
_cell.angle_gamma   90.00
#
_symmetry.space_group_name_H-M   'P 1'
#
loop_
_entity.id
_entity.type
_entity.pdbx_description
1 polymer ?
#
loop_
_entity_poly.entity_id
_entity_poly.type
_entity_poly.pdbx_seq_one_letter_code
_entity_poly.pdbx_strand_id
1 'polypeptide(L)'
;GEHIKAITEAPAPSDAPTLRSFLGLTSWYAKFVDNYATLVEPMRECLRNDTFHWTEAAQLSFEKVKSGIVNSAALTVFDPSLPTMVSTDASDYGLGAVLTQVHADGTEKTVAFASRTLSTAERKYSVVEKEALACVWVVEKWRTFLWGTRFTLRTDHQALTTLLATKGLGRAGVHNHTADGLSRLPLPLNAKAEDITEPDMVALLETDMQALSVSDFDAAMVKAYFAVRDELSVQDVKVFRGPHRLIVPVALRYQLVTLAHETHQGVVRTKQRLRDLYWWPGMDSCVEDFISTCTTCRSHDKTARTYPAPLQPVPLPDGPWQKVGIDVVGPFEMATWDCRYAVTLTDYYTKWPEVAFMPTVTTAAVTAFMTSIFSRFGNPTEI
;
A
#
# COMPACT_ATOMS: atom_id res chain seq x y z
N GLY A 1 -28.30 -19.39 -4.94
CA GLY A 1 -29.33 -20.29 -5.48
C GLY A 1 -29.81 -19.86 -6.85
N GLU A 2 -30.35 -18.65 -7.02
CA GLU A 2 -30.87 -18.15 -8.31
C GLU A 2 -29.82 -17.44 -9.18
N HIS A 3 -28.93 -16.63 -8.60
CA HIS A 3 -27.93 -15.88 -9.36
C HIS A 3 -26.86 -16.75 -10.03
N ILE A 4 -26.60 -17.95 -9.50
CA ILE A 4 -25.66 -18.91 -10.11
C ILE A 4 -26.26 -19.49 -11.39
N LYS A 5 -27.56 -19.85 -11.37
CA LYS A 5 -28.26 -20.34 -12.57
C LYS A 5 -28.25 -19.30 -13.68
N ALA A 6 -28.49 -18.02 -13.35
CA ALA A 6 -28.41 -16.93 -14.31
C ALA A 6 -27.03 -16.79 -14.98
N ILE A 7 -25.94 -17.10 -14.26
CA ILE A 7 -24.57 -17.10 -14.82
C ILE A 7 -24.34 -18.34 -15.67
N THR A 8 -24.76 -19.52 -15.22
CA THR A 8 -24.58 -20.78 -15.95
C THR A 8 -25.34 -20.78 -17.28
N GLU A 9 -26.50 -20.14 -17.33
CA GLU A 9 -27.35 -20.04 -18.53
C GLU A 9 -27.08 -18.80 -19.39
N ALA A 10 -26.24 -17.86 -18.93
CA ALA A 10 -25.93 -16.64 -19.68
C ALA A 10 -25.27 -16.97 -21.04
N PRO A 11 -25.78 -16.45 -22.17
CA PRO A 11 -25.15 -16.61 -23.48
C PRO A 11 -23.86 -15.79 -23.57
N ALA A 12 -23.01 -16.13 -24.55
CA ALA A 12 -21.81 -15.35 -24.84
C ALA A 12 -22.18 -13.92 -25.27
N PRO A 13 -21.51 -12.86 -24.75
CA PRO A 13 -21.78 -11.47 -25.11
C PRO A 13 -21.60 -11.21 -26.62
N SER A 14 -22.64 -10.62 -27.23
CA SER A 14 -22.63 -10.22 -28.65
C SER A 14 -22.20 -8.78 -28.89
N ASP A 15 -22.09 -7.98 -27.83
CA ASP A 15 -21.90 -6.52 -27.89
C ASP A 15 -21.21 -5.99 -26.62
N ALA A 16 -20.57 -4.83 -26.74
CA ALA A 16 -19.83 -4.22 -25.62
C ALA A 16 -20.69 -3.95 -24.36
N PRO A 17 -21.96 -3.50 -24.47
CA PRO A 17 -22.86 -3.37 -23.32
C PRO A 17 -23.13 -4.69 -22.58
N THR A 18 -23.48 -5.76 -23.30
CA THR A 18 -23.72 -7.07 -22.68
C THR A 18 -22.47 -7.63 -22.01
N LEU A 19 -21.29 -7.41 -22.61
CA LEU A 19 -20.02 -7.78 -22.02
C LEU A 19 -19.71 -7.01 -20.73
N ARG A 20 -19.95 -5.69 -20.69
CA ARG A 20 -19.77 -4.90 -19.46
C ARG A 20 -20.71 -5.35 -18.35
N SER A 21 -21.96 -5.67 -18.70
CA SER A 21 -22.94 -6.22 -17.76
C SER A 21 -22.47 -7.56 -17.19
N PHE A 22 -21.99 -8.47 -18.05
CA PHE A 22 -21.45 -9.77 -17.63
C PHE A 22 -20.19 -9.64 -16.75
N LEU A 23 -19.25 -8.76 -17.11
CA LEU A 23 -18.07 -8.48 -16.30
C LEU A 23 -18.43 -7.84 -14.96
N GLY A 24 -19.39 -6.93 -14.93
CA GLY A 24 -19.90 -6.35 -13.68
C GLY A 24 -20.51 -7.41 -12.76
N LEU A 25 -21.36 -8.27 -13.33
CA LEU A 25 -22.02 -9.35 -12.60
C LEU A 25 -21.03 -10.39 -12.07
N THR A 26 -20.08 -10.82 -12.92
CA THR A 26 -19.04 -11.79 -12.52
C THR A 26 -17.98 -11.18 -11.61
N SER A 27 -17.81 -9.85 -11.58
CA SER A 27 -16.88 -9.19 -10.65
C SER A 27 -17.24 -9.38 -9.18
N TRP A 28 -18.54 -9.53 -8.86
CA TRP A 28 -18.99 -9.88 -7.51
C TRP A 28 -18.47 -11.26 -7.08
N TYR A 29 -18.35 -12.17 -8.05
CA TYR A 29 -17.80 -13.51 -7.90
C TYR A 29 -16.28 -13.57 -8.16
N ALA A 30 -15.61 -12.43 -8.40
CA ALA A 30 -14.16 -12.41 -8.61
C ALA A 30 -13.39 -12.93 -7.40
N LYS A 31 -13.98 -12.81 -6.21
CA LYS A 31 -13.44 -13.38 -4.97
C LYS A 31 -13.62 -14.89 -4.86
N PHE A 32 -14.17 -15.54 -5.87
CA PHE A 32 -14.56 -16.95 -5.86
C PHE A 32 -13.92 -17.69 -7.04
N VAL A 33 -13.31 -16.97 -7.98
CA VAL A 33 -12.67 -17.54 -9.16
C VAL A 33 -11.18 -17.27 -9.08
N ASP A 34 -10.40 -18.35 -9.12
CA ASP A 34 -8.95 -18.25 -9.13
C ASP A 34 -8.45 -17.46 -10.35
N ASN A 35 -7.45 -16.60 -10.13
CA ASN A 35 -6.85 -15.76 -11.15
C ASN A 35 -7.85 -14.99 -12.03
N TYR A 36 -9.01 -14.60 -11.47
CA TYR A 36 -10.10 -13.94 -12.20
C TYR A 36 -9.63 -12.76 -13.05
N ALA A 37 -8.76 -11.90 -12.52
CA ALA A 37 -8.23 -10.74 -13.23
C ALA A 37 -7.50 -11.10 -14.55
N THR A 38 -6.70 -12.16 -14.53
CA THR A 38 -6.01 -12.70 -15.71
C THR A 38 -7.01 -13.38 -16.65
N LEU A 39 -7.93 -14.12 -16.06
CA LEU A 39 -8.93 -14.90 -16.77
C LEU A 39 -9.93 -14.02 -17.53
N VAL A 40 -10.23 -12.81 -17.06
CA VAL A 40 -11.12 -11.86 -17.77
C VAL A 40 -10.38 -10.87 -18.68
N GLU A 41 -9.05 -10.87 -18.71
CA GLU A 41 -8.29 -9.91 -19.53
C GLU A 41 -8.58 -10.02 -21.04
N PRO A 42 -8.67 -11.23 -21.64
CA PRO A 42 -9.03 -11.37 -23.06
C PRO A 42 -10.42 -10.81 -23.38
N MET A 43 -11.34 -10.87 -22.42
CA MET A 43 -12.66 -10.24 -22.53
C MET A 43 -12.58 -8.72 -22.38
N ARG A 44 -11.77 -8.20 -21.46
CA ARG A 44 -11.56 -6.74 -21.31
C ARG A 44 -10.89 -6.12 -22.53
N GLU A 45 -10.03 -6.86 -23.22
CA GLU A 45 -9.40 -6.42 -24.46
C GLU A 45 -10.43 -6.13 -25.56
N CYS A 46 -11.49 -6.95 -25.67
CA CYS A 46 -12.63 -6.70 -26.57
C CYS A 46 -13.37 -5.37 -26.30
N LEU A 47 -13.18 -4.76 -25.11
CA LEU A 47 -13.76 -3.45 -24.74
C LEU A 47 -12.81 -2.27 -24.98
N ARG A 48 -11.53 -2.50 -25.27
CA ARG A 48 -10.52 -1.44 -25.49
C ARG A 48 -10.50 -0.93 -26.92
N ASN A 49 -10.94 -1.75 -27.88
CA ASN A 49 -10.99 -1.37 -29.29
C ASN A 49 -12.28 -0.58 -29.61
N ASP A 50 -12.18 0.36 -30.56
CA ASP A 50 -13.34 1.16 -31.03
C ASP A 50 -14.44 0.29 -31.66
N THR A 51 -14.08 -0.86 -32.24
CA THR A 51 -15.01 -1.87 -32.75
C THR A 51 -14.99 -3.14 -31.88
N PHE A 52 -16.17 -3.56 -31.44
CA PHE A 52 -16.35 -4.78 -30.67
C PHE A 52 -16.12 -6.01 -31.55
N HIS A 53 -15.08 -6.79 -31.23
CA HIS A 53 -14.80 -8.06 -31.89
C HIS A 53 -14.62 -9.15 -30.83
N TRP A 54 -15.52 -10.13 -30.82
CA TRP A 54 -15.44 -11.29 -29.94
C TRP A 54 -14.41 -12.29 -30.48
N THR A 55 -13.34 -12.53 -29.71
CA THR A 55 -12.23 -13.40 -30.12
C THR A 55 -12.39 -14.82 -29.55
N GLU A 56 -11.72 -15.80 -30.16
CA GLU A 56 -11.67 -17.17 -29.62
C GLU A 56 -11.06 -17.21 -28.21
N ALA A 57 -10.08 -16.34 -27.92
CA ALA A 57 -9.49 -16.19 -26.59
C ALA A 57 -10.49 -15.66 -25.56
N ALA A 58 -11.38 -14.74 -25.97
CA ALA A 58 -12.46 -14.24 -25.12
C ALA A 58 -13.52 -15.32 -24.88
N GLN A 59 -13.85 -16.14 -25.88
CA GLN A 59 -14.78 -17.27 -25.73
C GLN A 59 -14.25 -18.31 -24.72
N LEU A 60 -12.98 -18.70 -24.84
CA LEU A 60 -12.36 -19.65 -23.93
C LEU A 60 -12.29 -19.10 -22.49
N SER A 61 -12.06 -17.80 -22.36
CA SER A 61 -12.07 -17.09 -21.08
C SER A 61 -13.47 -17.05 -20.45
N PHE A 62 -14.50 -16.79 -21.25
CA PHE A 62 -15.90 -16.77 -20.82
C PHE A 62 -16.35 -18.12 -20.24
N GLU A 63 -16.02 -19.23 -20.91
CA GLU A 63 -16.35 -20.59 -20.45
C GLU A 63 -15.58 -20.96 -19.17
N LYS A 64 -14.33 -20.53 -19.05
CA LYS A 64 -13.52 -20.71 -17.83
C LYS A 64 -14.07 -19.91 -16.64
N VAL A 65 -14.56 -18.69 -16.83
CA VAL A 65 -15.23 -17.94 -15.74
C VAL A 65 -16.47 -18.70 -15.28
N LYS A 66 -17.31 -19.14 -16.21
CA LYS A 66 -18.57 -19.84 -15.89
C LYS A 66 -18.31 -21.13 -15.12
N SER A 67 -17.36 -21.95 -15.57
CA SER A 67 -16.98 -23.18 -14.87
C SER A 67 -16.34 -22.89 -13.51
N GLY A 68 -15.50 -21.86 -13.40
CA GLY A 68 -14.91 -21.42 -12.13
C GLY A 68 -15.95 -21.00 -11.09
N ILE A 69 -16.96 -20.21 -11.48
CA ILE A 69 -18.02 -19.76 -10.57
C ILE A 69 -18.89 -20.94 -10.10
N VAL A 70 -19.21 -21.87 -11.00
CA VAL A 70 -20.04 -23.06 -10.68
C VAL A 70 -19.29 -24.00 -9.73
N ASN A 71 -18.01 -24.25 -9.97
CA ASN A 71 -17.18 -25.08 -9.10
C ASN A 71 -16.88 -24.39 -7.75
N SER A 72 -16.87 -23.06 -7.72
CA SER A 72 -16.63 -22.27 -6.53
C SER A 72 -17.78 -22.27 -5.51
N ALA A 73 -18.92 -22.89 -5.79
CA ALA A 73 -19.94 -23.13 -4.77
C ALA A 73 -19.42 -23.98 -3.57
N ALA A 74 -18.17 -24.46 -3.61
CA ALA A 74 -17.44 -25.14 -2.54
C ALA A 74 -16.86 -24.23 -1.43
N LEU A 75 -17.15 -22.92 -1.44
CA LEU A 75 -16.60 -21.99 -0.45
C LEU A 75 -17.28 -22.08 0.91
N THR A 76 -16.47 -21.94 1.94
CA THR A 76 -16.88 -22.05 3.33
C THR A 76 -16.98 -20.69 4.01
N VAL A 77 -17.84 -20.61 5.02
CA VAL A 77 -17.97 -19.42 5.87
C VAL A 77 -16.72 -19.28 6.73
N PHE A 78 -16.18 -18.07 6.85
CA PHE A 78 -15.03 -17.78 7.68
C PHE A 78 -15.34 -17.99 9.16
N ASP A 79 -14.50 -18.75 9.86
CA ASP A 79 -14.56 -18.95 11.31
C ASP A 79 -13.28 -18.44 11.98
N PRO A 80 -13.33 -17.38 12.80
CA PRO A 80 -12.14 -16.80 13.44
C PRO A 80 -11.35 -17.76 14.35
N SER A 81 -11.96 -18.87 14.78
CA SER A 81 -11.31 -19.86 15.64
C SER A 81 -10.46 -20.88 14.88
N LEU A 82 -10.61 -20.96 13.55
CA LEU A 82 -9.91 -21.94 12.73
C LEU A 82 -8.56 -21.41 12.23
N PRO A 83 -7.53 -22.29 12.11
CA PRO A 83 -6.25 -21.92 11.52
C PRO A 83 -6.46 -21.37 10.11
N THR A 84 -6.04 -20.11 9.92
CA THR A 84 -6.23 -19.38 8.67
C THR A 84 -4.93 -19.35 7.88
N MET A 85 -5.05 -19.62 6.59
CA MET A 85 -3.95 -19.70 5.64
C MET A 85 -4.22 -18.78 4.47
N VAL A 86 -3.21 -18.00 4.09
CA VAL A 86 -3.25 -17.09 2.96
C VAL A 86 -2.17 -17.51 2.00
N SER A 87 -2.53 -17.88 0.78
CA SER A 87 -1.59 -18.21 -0.28
C SER A 87 -1.61 -17.11 -1.32
N THR A 88 -0.44 -16.67 -1.78
CA THR A 88 -0.29 -15.64 -2.81
C THR A 88 0.50 -16.15 -3.99
N ASP A 89 0.20 -15.60 -5.16
CA ASP A 89 0.90 -15.85 -6.42
C ASP A 89 0.96 -14.54 -7.22
N ALA A 90 2.08 -14.26 -7.86
CA ALA A 90 2.26 -13.10 -8.71
C ALA A 90 2.69 -13.50 -10.13
N SER A 91 1.97 -12.98 -11.12
CA SER A 91 2.28 -13.13 -12.54
C SER A 91 2.68 -11.81 -13.17
N ASP A 92 3.14 -11.85 -14.43
CA ASP A 92 3.48 -10.64 -15.19
C ASP A 92 2.29 -9.71 -15.46
N TYR A 93 1.06 -10.21 -15.33
CA TYR A 93 -0.15 -9.48 -15.68
C TYR A 93 -1.00 -9.14 -14.45
N GLY A 94 -0.88 -9.90 -13.36
CA GLY A 94 -1.77 -9.79 -12.22
C GLY A 94 -1.28 -10.52 -10.97
N LEU A 95 -1.90 -10.19 -9.85
CA LEU A 95 -1.72 -10.81 -8.55
C LEU A 95 -2.91 -11.71 -8.26
N GLY A 96 -2.64 -12.88 -7.68
CA GLY A 96 -3.62 -13.84 -7.19
C GLY A 96 -3.39 -14.13 -5.72
N ALA A 97 -4.47 -14.44 -5.00
CA ALA A 97 -4.40 -14.92 -3.64
C ALA A 97 -5.62 -15.76 -3.26
N VAL A 98 -5.41 -16.67 -2.30
CA VAL A 98 -6.43 -17.58 -1.77
C VAL A 98 -6.36 -17.59 -0.24
N LEU A 99 -7.50 -17.37 0.41
CA LEU A 99 -7.71 -17.53 1.84
C LEU A 99 -8.40 -18.87 2.08
N THR A 100 -7.74 -19.72 2.84
CA THR A 100 -8.22 -21.05 3.21
C THR A 100 -8.23 -21.20 4.73
N GLN A 101 -9.08 -22.09 5.24
CA GLN A 101 -9.11 -22.47 6.64
C GLN A 101 -9.02 -23.98 6.79
N VAL A 102 -8.26 -24.43 7.79
CA VAL A 102 -8.12 -25.85 8.11
C VAL A 102 -9.23 -26.23 9.08
N HIS A 103 -10.14 -27.11 8.66
CA HIS A 103 -11.22 -27.61 9.49
C HIS A 103 -10.75 -28.76 10.41
N ALA A 104 -11.58 -29.09 11.41
CA ALA A 104 -11.28 -30.15 12.39
C ALA A 104 -11.05 -31.54 11.75
N ASP A 105 -11.56 -31.77 10.54
CA ASP A 105 -11.35 -32.98 9.73
C ASP A 105 -9.98 -33.00 9.01
N GLY A 106 -9.16 -31.96 9.19
CA GLY A 106 -7.86 -31.80 8.53
C GLY A 106 -7.96 -31.31 7.08
N THR A 107 -9.16 -31.05 6.56
CA THR A 107 -9.34 -30.55 5.20
C THR A 107 -9.14 -29.04 5.14
N GLU A 108 -8.40 -28.58 4.13
CA GLU A 108 -8.21 -27.17 3.84
C GLU A 108 -9.35 -26.71 2.92
N LYS A 109 -10.24 -25.85 3.42
CA LYS A 109 -11.38 -25.34 2.65
C LYS A 109 -11.18 -23.88 2.33
N THR A 110 -11.54 -23.50 1.11
CA THR A 110 -11.40 -22.11 0.66
C THR A 110 -12.53 -21.26 1.21
N VAL A 111 -12.18 -20.06 1.66
CA VAL A 111 -13.10 -19.04 2.18
C VAL A 111 -13.22 -17.87 1.20
N ALA A 112 -12.09 -17.45 0.61
CA ALA A 112 -12.08 -16.38 -0.36
C ALA A 112 -10.89 -16.51 -1.33
N PHE A 113 -11.08 -16.08 -2.55
CA PHE A 113 -10.06 -15.77 -3.54
C PHE A 113 -9.95 -14.25 -3.69
N ALA A 114 -8.82 -13.77 -4.16
CA ALA A 114 -8.64 -12.38 -4.52
C ALA A 114 -7.72 -12.31 -5.73
N SER A 115 -8.08 -11.50 -6.72
CA SER A 115 -7.15 -11.16 -7.81
C SER A 115 -7.23 -9.68 -8.15
N ARG A 116 -6.14 -9.17 -8.75
CA ARG A 116 -5.98 -7.78 -9.21
C ARG A 116 -5.03 -7.76 -10.41
N THR A 117 -5.36 -6.97 -11.43
CA THR A 117 -4.44 -6.70 -12.55
C THR A 117 -3.36 -5.70 -12.12
N LEU A 118 -2.11 -5.93 -12.55
CA LEU A 118 -1.01 -4.99 -12.30
C LEU A 118 -1.13 -3.74 -13.17
N SER A 119 -0.83 -2.58 -12.59
CA SER A 119 -0.70 -1.31 -13.31
C SER A 119 0.53 -1.30 -14.24
N THR A 120 0.61 -0.32 -15.14
CA THR A 120 1.74 -0.18 -16.08
C THR A 120 3.09 0.00 -15.38
N ALA A 121 3.09 0.59 -14.17
CA ALA A 121 4.28 0.69 -13.33
C ALA A 121 4.60 -0.64 -12.64
N GLU A 122 3.62 -1.27 -11.99
CA GLU A 122 3.84 -2.53 -11.26
C GLU A 122 4.20 -3.71 -12.18
N ARG A 123 3.79 -3.68 -13.45
CA ARG A 123 4.22 -4.69 -14.46
C ARG A 123 5.73 -4.72 -14.67
N LYS A 124 6.41 -3.59 -14.46
CA LYS A 124 7.88 -3.46 -14.62
C LYS A 124 8.65 -3.95 -13.39
N TYR A 125 7.96 -4.28 -12.30
CA TYR A 125 8.60 -4.82 -11.10
C TYR A 125 9.24 -6.17 -11.40
N SER A 126 10.34 -6.44 -10.71
CA SER A 126 10.97 -7.75 -10.68
C SER A 126 10.01 -8.79 -10.10
N VAL A 127 10.27 -10.08 -10.37
CA VAL A 127 9.46 -11.18 -9.84
C VAL A 127 9.38 -11.12 -8.30
N VAL A 128 10.49 -10.80 -7.63
CA VAL A 128 10.56 -10.66 -6.16
C VAL A 128 9.64 -9.53 -5.65
N GLU A 129 9.68 -8.38 -6.31
CA GLU A 129 8.84 -7.23 -5.95
C GLU A 129 7.35 -7.49 -6.22
N LYS A 130 7.03 -8.23 -7.30
CA LYS A 130 5.66 -8.66 -7.61
C LYS A 130 5.11 -9.62 -6.54
N GLU A 131 5.91 -10.59 -6.11
CA GLU A 131 5.58 -11.52 -5.02
C GLU A 131 5.40 -10.80 -3.68
N ALA A 132 6.30 -9.88 -3.35
CA ALA A 132 6.18 -9.06 -2.13
C ALA A 132 4.92 -8.18 -2.17
N LEU A 133 4.63 -7.60 -3.34
CA LEU A 133 3.42 -6.81 -3.56
C LEU A 133 2.15 -7.66 -3.41
N ALA A 134 2.17 -8.92 -3.88
CA ALA A 134 1.06 -9.86 -3.68
C ALA A 134 0.76 -10.09 -2.19
N CYS A 135 1.83 -10.32 -1.40
CA CYS A 135 1.77 -10.52 0.04
C CYS A 135 1.18 -9.30 0.78
N VAL A 136 1.68 -8.10 0.51
CA VAL A 136 1.21 -6.88 1.16
C VAL A 136 -0.25 -6.59 0.78
N TRP A 137 -0.54 -6.64 -0.53
CA TRP A 137 -1.86 -6.34 -1.06
C TRP A 137 -2.94 -7.27 -0.50
N VAL A 138 -2.66 -8.56 -0.37
CA VAL A 138 -3.65 -9.51 0.15
C VAL A 138 -3.96 -9.27 1.63
N VAL A 139 -2.93 -8.95 2.43
CA VAL A 139 -3.09 -8.69 3.88
C VAL A 139 -3.90 -7.42 4.10
N GLU A 140 -3.65 -6.37 3.31
CA GLU A 140 -4.47 -5.16 3.32
C GLU A 140 -5.91 -5.44 2.89
N LYS A 141 -6.10 -6.20 1.79
CA LYS A 141 -7.42 -6.51 1.23
C LYS A 141 -8.28 -7.35 2.17
N TRP A 142 -7.68 -8.28 2.90
CA TRP A 142 -8.37 -9.15 3.85
C TRP A 142 -8.17 -8.75 5.30
N ARG A 143 -7.88 -7.47 5.56
CA ARG A 143 -7.78 -6.92 6.92
C ARG A 143 -8.99 -7.30 7.78
N THR A 144 -10.20 -7.32 7.24
CA THR A 144 -11.41 -7.72 7.98
C THR A 144 -11.40 -9.18 8.47
N PHE A 145 -10.64 -10.07 7.84
CA PHE A 145 -10.50 -11.48 8.22
C PHE A 145 -9.24 -11.72 9.06
N LEU A 146 -8.14 -11.00 8.75
CA LEU A 146 -6.81 -11.25 9.29
C LEU A 146 -6.44 -10.36 10.49
N TRP A 147 -7.18 -9.29 10.74
CA TRP A 147 -6.87 -8.36 11.83
C TRP A 147 -7.06 -9.02 13.20
N GLY A 148 -6.00 -8.98 14.02
CA GLY A 148 -6.01 -9.55 15.37
C GLY A 148 -5.96 -11.09 15.42
N THR A 149 -5.91 -11.78 14.27
CA THR A 149 -5.85 -13.24 14.19
C THR A 149 -4.45 -13.70 13.78
N ARG A 150 -4.03 -14.88 14.27
CA ARG A 150 -2.81 -15.52 13.78
C ARG A 150 -3.13 -16.28 12.50
N PHE A 151 -2.42 -15.95 11.42
CA PHE A 151 -2.54 -16.63 10.13
C PHE A 151 -1.16 -17.00 9.60
N THR A 152 -1.14 -17.93 8.64
CA THR A 152 0.08 -18.32 7.93
C THR A 152 0.02 -17.81 6.50
N LEU A 153 1.09 -17.14 6.06
CA LEU A 153 1.23 -16.65 4.68
C LEU A 153 2.13 -17.61 3.89
N ARG A 154 1.62 -18.17 2.80
CA ARG A 154 2.32 -19.05 1.85
C ARG A 154 2.62 -18.26 0.57
N THR A 155 3.90 -18.14 0.25
CA THR A 155 4.42 -17.70 -1.05
C THR A 155 5.41 -18.76 -1.52
N ASP A 156 5.48 -18.98 -2.82
CA ASP A 156 6.44 -19.90 -3.45
C ASP A 156 7.85 -19.32 -3.54
N HIS A 157 8.04 -18.05 -3.14
CA HIS A 157 9.30 -17.36 -3.28
C HIS A 157 10.22 -17.51 -2.05
N GLN A 158 11.21 -18.41 -2.13
CA GLN A 158 12.18 -18.71 -1.06
C GLN A 158 12.96 -17.49 -0.52
N ALA A 159 13.19 -16.46 -1.34
CA ALA A 159 13.89 -15.26 -0.86
C ALA A 159 13.04 -14.45 0.13
N LEU A 160 11.71 -14.45 -0.02
CA LEU A 160 10.80 -13.71 0.86
C LEU A 160 10.60 -14.44 2.19
N THR A 161 10.57 -15.77 2.18
CA THR A 161 10.53 -16.56 3.42
C THR A 161 11.79 -16.36 4.26
N THR A 162 12.95 -16.16 3.61
CA THR A 162 14.22 -15.88 4.29
C THR A 162 14.29 -14.44 4.84
N LEU A 163 13.72 -13.47 4.11
CA LEU A 163 13.70 -12.06 4.51
C LEU A 163 12.70 -11.80 5.67
N LEU A 164 11.61 -12.57 5.74
CA LEU A 164 10.57 -12.44 6.76
C LEU A 164 10.73 -13.40 7.95
N ALA A 165 11.57 -14.44 7.86
CA ALA A 165 11.84 -15.35 8.97
C ALA A 165 12.80 -14.72 10.01
N THR A 166 12.38 -14.70 11.28
CA THR A 166 13.05 -14.05 12.41
C THR A 166 14.38 -14.72 12.85
N LYS A 167 14.96 -15.60 12.03
CA LYS A 167 16.27 -16.23 12.27
C LYS A 167 17.12 -16.17 11.00
N GLY A 168 17.48 -14.96 10.58
CA GLY A 168 18.62 -14.75 9.70
C GLY A 168 19.91 -15.10 10.44
N LEU A 169 20.63 -16.13 9.98
CA LEU A 169 21.98 -16.46 10.45
C LEU A 169 22.91 -15.26 10.23
N GLY A 170 23.58 -14.87 11.31
CA GLY A 170 24.17 -13.55 11.46
C GLY A 170 25.24 -13.18 10.43
N ARG A 171 25.11 -11.96 9.91
CA ARG A 171 26.07 -10.85 10.06
C ARG A 171 25.25 -9.56 9.91
N ALA A 172 25.24 -8.72 10.95
CA ALA A 172 24.66 -7.39 10.87
C ALA A 172 25.35 -6.65 9.71
N GLY A 173 24.58 -6.34 8.67
CA GLY A 173 25.08 -5.54 7.56
C GLY A 173 25.42 -4.15 8.05
N VAL A 174 26.63 -3.68 7.80
CA VAL A 174 27.17 -2.38 8.23
C VAL A 174 26.33 -1.18 7.75
N HIS A 175 25.34 -1.39 6.88
CA HIS A 175 24.43 -0.36 6.38
C HIS A 175 22.97 -0.52 6.83
N ASN A 176 22.65 -1.43 7.76
CA ASN A 176 21.29 -1.61 8.27
C ASN A 176 21.00 -0.74 9.51
N HIS A 177 21.12 0.57 9.36
CA HIS A 177 20.97 1.53 10.47
C HIS A 177 19.51 1.75 10.94
N THR A 178 18.51 1.29 10.19
CA THR A 178 17.09 1.41 10.58
C THR A 178 16.47 0.14 11.16
N ALA A 179 17.11 -1.02 11.00
CA ALA A 179 16.59 -2.30 11.53
C ALA A 179 17.36 -2.83 12.74
N ASP A 180 18.65 -2.48 12.92
CA ASP A 180 19.43 -2.91 14.11
C ASP A 180 19.24 -1.97 15.33
N GLY A 181 18.85 -0.71 15.11
CA GLY A 181 18.69 0.31 16.15
C GLY A 181 17.54 0.06 17.14
N LEU A 182 16.56 -0.79 16.78
CA LEU A 182 15.46 -1.19 17.67
C LEU A 182 15.83 -2.36 18.60
N SER A 183 16.96 -3.03 18.38
CA SER A 183 17.29 -4.27 19.10
C SER A 183 18.34 -4.13 20.21
N ARG A 184 19.00 -2.97 20.38
CA ARG A 184 20.18 -2.85 21.26
C ARG A 184 20.37 -1.54 22.05
N LEU A 185 19.36 -0.70 22.21
CA LEU A 185 19.46 0.37 23.22
C LEU A 185 19.16 -0.20 24.61
N PRO A 186 20.09 -0.12 25.59
CA PRO A 186 19.73 -0.34 26.98
C PRO A 186 18.90 0.87 27.40
N LEU A 187 17.58 0.74 27.29
CA LEU A 187 16.67 1.74 27.82
C LEU A 187 16.88 1.81 29.34
N PRO A 188 17.00 3.02 29.92
CA PRO A 188 16.96 3.15 31.37
C PRO A 188 15.63 2.57 31.85
N LEU A 189 15.69 1.53 32.69
CA LEU A 189 14.54 1.12 33.49
C LEU A 189 14.08 2.36 34.26
N ASN A 190 12.83 2.76 34.01
CA ASN A 190 12.12 3.91 34.58
C ASN A 190 12.17 5.21 33.76
N ALA A 191 11.56 5.20 32.59
CA ALA A 191 10.66 6.28 32.16
C ALA A 191 9.70 5.71 31.11
N LYS A 192 8.42 5.60 31.48
CA LYS A 192 7.36 5.12 30.58
C LYS A 192 7.16 6.14 29.45
N ALA A 193 7.61 5.80 28.26
CA ALA A 193 7.13 6.37 27.01
C ALA A 193 6.46 5.22 26.27
N GLU A 194 5.15 5.09 26.45
CA GLU A 194 4.31 4.14 25.72
C GLU A 194 4.03 4.73 24.34
N ASP A 195 4.47 4.02 23.30
CA ASP A 195 4.00 4.22 21.93
C ASP A 195 2.49 3.94 21.91
N ILE A 196 1.73 4.98 21.61
CA ILE A 196 0.27 4.92 21.59
C ILE A 196 -0.15 4.10 20.37
N THR A 197 -0.58 2.87 20.60
CA THR A 197 -1.04 1.95 19.55
C THR A 197 -2.56 2.11 19.41
N GLU A 198 -3.18 1.75 18.26
CA GLU A 198 -4.66 1.74 18.07
C GLU A 198 -5.53 1.19 19.25
N PRO A 199 -5.06 0.29 20.15
CA PRO A 199 -5.69 0.04 21.45
C PRO A 199 -5.97 1.27 22.34
N ASP A 200 -5.20 2.35 22.26
CA ASP A 200 -5.42 3.57 23.05
C ASP A 200 -6.61 4.40 22.55
N MET A 201 -6.96 4.31 21.26
CA MET A 201 -8.18 4.93 20.72
C MET A 201 -9.44 4.29 21.30
N VAL A 202 -9.41 2.97 21.48
CA VAL A 202 -10.52 2.19 22.05
C VAL A 202 -10.55 2.33 23.57
N ALA A 203 -9.39 2.35 24.25
CA ALA A 203 -9.29 2.54 25.69
C ALA A 203 -9.71 3.95 26.16
N LEU A 204 -9.39 5.02 25.40
CA LEU A 204 -9.92 6.37 25.66
C LEU A 204 -11.46 6.41 25.51
N LEU A 205 -12.00 5.71 24.51
CA LEU A 205 -13.44 5.63 24.29
C LEU A 205 -14.14 4.80 25.38
N GLU A 206 -13.53 3.75 25.93
CA GLU A 206 -14.14 2.97 27.01
C GLU A 206 -14.21 3.72 28.34
N THR A 207 -13.27 4.65 28.59
CA THR A 207 -13.19 5.38 29.86
C THR A 207 -14.09 6.61 29.91
N ASP A 208 -14.25 7.35 28.80
CA ASP A 208 -15.00 8.62 28.76
C ASP A 208 -16.44 8.52 28.18
N MET A 209 -16.83 7.38 27.62
CA MET A 209 -18.21 7.21 27.10
C MET A 209 -19.29 7.10 28.19
N GLN A 210 -18.89 6.91 29.45
CA GLN A 210 -19.80 6.95 30.61
C GLN A 210 -20.20 8.37 31.02
N ALA A 211 -19.61 9.41 30.43
CA ALA A 211 -19.80 10.81 30.86
C ALA A 211 -20.73 11.64 29.95
N LEU A 212 -21.43 11.03 28.99
CA LEU A 212 -22.27 11.80 28.05
C LEU A 212 -23.63 12.12 28.64
N SER A 213 -23.91 13.41 28.75
CA SER A 213 -25.16 13.95 29.25
C SER A 213 -25.99 14.53 28.10
N VAL A 214 -27.31 14.59 28.26
CA VAL A 214 -28.23 15.19 27.28
C VAL A 214 -27.88 16.68 27.01
N SER A 215 -27.19 17.34 27.93
CA SER A 215 -26.70 18.72 27.80
C SER A 215 -25.57 18.93 26.78
N ASP A 216 -24.95 17.86 26.27
CA ASP A 216 -23.84 17.96 25.31
C ASP A 216 -24.30 18.15 23.85
N PHE A 217 -25.63 18.23 23.63
CA PHE A 217 -26.23 18.37 22.30
C PHE A 217 -27.03 19.68 22.20
N ASP A 218 -26.49 20.67 21.49
CA ASP A 218 -27.22 21.89 21.08
C ASP A 218 -28.35 21.55 20.09
N ALA A 219 -29.46 22.29 20.13
CA ALA A 219 -30.54 22.27 19.14
C ALA A 219 -30.04 22.34 17.68
N ALA A 220 -28.96 23.07 17.39
CA ALA A 220 -28.34 23.09 16.07
C ALA A 220 -27.70 21.74 15.68
N MET A 221 -27.07 21.06 16.64
CA MET A 221 -26.53 19.71 16.45
C MET A 221 -27.66 18.71 16.23
N VAL A 222 -28.74 18.78 17.02
CA VAL A 222 -29.89 17.87 16.92
C VAL A 222 -30.48 17.86 15.51
N LYS A 223 -30.56 19.02 14.82
CA LYS A 223 -31.05 19.09 13.44
C LYS A 223 -30.20 18.28 12.44
N ALA A 224 -28.88 18.30 12.58
CA ALA A 224 -27.98 17.55 11.71
C ALA A 224 -28.03 16.03 11.97
N TYR A 225 -28.24 15.63 13.22
CA TYR A 225 -28.48 14.23 13.57
C TYR A 225 -29.88 13.76 13.14
N PHE A 226 -30.89 14.62 13.22
CA PHE A 226 -32.26 14.32 12.80
C PHE A 226 -32.36 14.00 11.29
N ALA A 227 -31.50 14.61 10.47
CA ALA A 227 -31.42 14.33 9.04
C ALA A 227 -30.98 12.90 8.71
N VAL A 228 -30.22 12.27 9.62
CA VAL A 228 -29.69 10.90 9.45
C VAL A 228 -30.34 9.91 10.41
N ARG A 229 -31.46 10.28 11.06
CA ARG A 229 -32.10 9.51 12.13
C ARG A 229 -32.43 8.05 11.74
N ASP A 230 -32.79 7.83 10.48
CA ASP A 230 -33.18 6.51 9.97
C ASP A 230 -31.96 5.58 9.76
N GLU A 231 -30.74 6.14 9.80
CA GLU A 231 -29.47 5.41 9.71
C GLU A 231 -28.83 5.19 11.09
N LEU A 232 -29.45 5.66 12.18
CA LEU A 232 -28.88 5.58 13.52
C LEU A 232 -29.30 4.29 14.23
N SER A 233 -28.36 3.64 14.88
CA SER A 233 -28.61 2.49 15.76
C SER A 233 -27.90 2.67 17.10
N VAL A 234 -28.45 2.05 18.15
CA VAL A 234 -27.88 2.08 19.50
C VAL A 234 -27.48 0.68 19.90
N GLN A 235 -26.24 0.52 20.37
CA GLN A 235 -25.71 -0.74 20.92
C GLN A 235 -24.89 -0.41 22.16
N ASP A 236 -25.20 -1.05 23.28
CA ASP A 236 -24.44 -0.95 24.55
C ASP A 236 -24.07 0.50 24.93
N VAL A 237 -25.06 1.39 24.91
CA VAL A 237 -24.94 2.83 25.26
C VAL A 237 -24.22 3.69 24.20
N LYS A 238 -23.73 3.08 23.11
CA LYS A 238 -23.07 3.76 22.00
C LYS A 238 -24.06 3.97 20.85
N VAL A 239 -23.90 5.08 20.11
CA VAL A 239 -24.72 5.38 18.92
C VAL A 239 -23.87 5.21 17.67
N PHE A 240 -24.39 4.47 16.70
CA PHE A 240 -23.74 4.20 15.42
C PHE A 240 -24.55 4.77 14.27
N ARG A 241 -23.87 5.14 13.19
CA ARG A 241 -24.46 5.47 11.89
C ARG A 241 -24.15 4.35 10.90
N GLY A 242 -25.18 3.77 10.30
CA GLY A 242 -25.03 2.63 9.40
C GLY A 242 -24.45 1.40 10.13
N PRO A 243 -23.68 0.54 9.43
CA PRO A 243 -23.30 -0.76 9.99
C PRO A 243 -22.19 -0.75 11.05
N HIS A 244 -21.30 0.25 11.09
CA HIS A 244 -20.14 0.23 12.01
C HIS A 244 -19.52 1.59 12.37
N ARG A 245 -20.10 2.74 12.00
CA ARG A 245 -19.47 4.05 12.28
C ARG A 245 -19.94 4.61 13.61
N LEU A 246 -19.03 4.80 14.56
CA LEU A 246 -19.35 5.33 15.89
C LEU A 246 -19.60 6.85 15.84
N ILE A 247 -20.68 7.30 16.47
CA ILE A 247 -20.93 8.72 16.67
C ILE A 247 -20.05 9.23 17.81
N VAL A 248 -19.25 10.25 17.50
CA VAL A 248 -18.28 10.82 18.44
C VAL A 248 -18.86 12.06 19.14
N PRO A 249 -18.83 12.09 20.48
CA PRO A 249 -19.12 13.27 21.28
C PRO A 249 -18.24 14.47 20.97
N VAL A 250 -18.76 15.67 21.19
CA VAL A 250 -18.01 16.91 20.93
C VAL A 250 -16.66 16.94 21.66
N ALA A 251 -16.64 16.51 22.94
CA ALA A 251 -15.44 16.49 23.77
C ALA A 251 -14.29 15.66 23.19
N LEU A 252 -14.60 14.56 22.49
CA LEU A 252 -13.59 13.60 22.02
C LEU A 252 -13.13 13.87 20.57
N ARG A 253 -13.84 14.72 19.82
CA ARG A 253 -13.52 14.99 18.40
C ARG A 253 -12.11 15.53 18.22
N TYR A 254 -11.70 16.51 19.03
CA TYR A 254 -10.39 17.14 18.90
C TYR A 254 -9.25 16.15 19.16
N GLN A 255 -9.40 15.31 20.19
CA GLN A 255 -8.43 14.27 20.54
C GLN A 255 -8.32 13.23 19.41
N LEU A 256 -9.44 12.76 18.87
CA LEU A 256 -9.44 11.81 17.74
C LEU A 256 -8.81 12.39 16.48
N VAL A 257 -9.06 13.66 16.16
CA VAL A 257 -8.43 14.31 15.00
C VAL A 257 -6.92 14.45 15.21
N THR A 258 -6.48 14.83 16.42
CA THR A 258 -5.06 14.93 16.78
C THR A 258 -4.36 13.59 16.59
N LEU A 259 -4.95 12.52 17.12
CA LEU A 259 -4.43 11.16 17.06
C LEU A 259 -4.40 10.60 15.63
N ALA A 260 -5.46 10.84 14.85
CA ALA A 260 -5.48 10.49 13.42
C ALA A 260 -4.48 11.30 12.57
N HIS A 261 -3.97 12.42 13.12
CA HIS A 261 -3.04 13.34 12.46
C HIS A 261 -1.57 13.14 12.86
N GLU A 262 -1.24 12.35 13.89
CA GLU A 262 0.12 12.25 14.49
C GLU A 262 1.26 11.99 13.50
N THR A 263 0.98 11.32 12.38
CA THR A 263 1.98 10.98 11.35
C THR A 263 2.02 11.99 10.19
N HIS A 264 1.36 13.15 10.33
CA HIS A 264 1.32 14.24 9.34
C HIS A 264 1.03 13.80 7.90
N GLN A 265 0.17 12.78 7.74
CA GLN A 265 -0.13 12.13 6.44
C GLN A 265 -0.94 13.00 5.46
N GLY A 266 -1.27 14.23 5.83
CA GLY A 266 -2.07 15.17 5.06
C GLY A 266 -3.59 14.95 5.19
N VAL A 267 -4.35 15.97 4.78
CA VAL A 267 -5.79 16.08 5.03
C VAL A 267 -6.62 14.92 4.47
N VAL A 268 -6.26 14.43 3.27
CA VAL A 268 -7.01 13.36 2.61
C VAL A 268 -6.91 12.05 3.39
N ARG A 269 -5.70 11.66 3.81
CA ARG A 269 -5.48 10.42 4.57
C ARG A 269 -6.06 10.48 5.97
N THR A 270 -5.90 11.62 6.67
CA THR A 270 -6.52 11.81 8.00
C THR A 270 -8.04 11.68 7.94
N LYS A 271 -8.69 12.27 6.93
CA LYS A 271 -10.15 12.08 6.72
C LYS A 271 -10.53 10.64 6.43
N GLN A 272 -9.77 9.96 5.57
CA GLN A 272 -10.05 8.56 5.23
C GLN A 272 -10.00 7.67 6.48
N ARG A 273 -8.95 7.82 7.29
CA ARG A 273 -8.78 7.06 8.54
C ARG A 273 -9.93 7.28 9.53
N LEU A 274 -10.45 8.51 9.63
CA LEU A 274 -11.56 8.83 10.50
C LEU A 274 -12.91 8.31 9.96
N ARG A 275 -13.17 8.43 8.65
CA ARG A 275 -14.44 8.03 8.01
C ARG A 275 -14.74 6.54 8.07
N ASP A 276 -13.70 5.72 8.20
CA ASP A 276 -13.86 4.27 8.29
C ASP A 276 -14.49 3.86 9.62
N LEU A 277 -14.22 4.59 10.71
CA LEU A 277 -14.60 4.19 12.07
C LEU A 277 -15.56 5.16 12.76
N TYR A 278 -15.55 6.43 12.38
CA TYR A 278 -16.22 7.50 13.11
C TYR A 278 -17.09 8.36 12.21
N TRP A 279 -18.10 8.99 12.81
CA TRP A 279 -18.90 9.99 12.14
C TRP A 279 -19.42 11.06 13.10
N TRP A 280 -19.38 12.33 12.67
CA TRP A 280 -20.14 13.42 13.27
C TRP A 280 -20.47 14.49 12.22
N PRO A 281 -21.52 15.31 12.44
CA PRO A 281 -21.81 16.43 11.57
C PRO A 281 -20.62 17.40 11.47
N GLY A 282 -20.22 17.73 10.23
CA GLY A 282 -19.11 18.65 10.00
C GLY A 282 -17.71 18.08 10.24
N MET A 283 -17.55 16.74 10.33
CA MET A 283 -16.26 16.08 10.52
C MET A 283 -15.18 16.54 9.54
N ASP A 284 -15.52 16.65 8.26
CA ASP A 284 -14.54 17.04 7.24
C ASP A 284 -13.99 18.46 7.45
N SER A 285 -14.87 19.41 7.81
CA SER A 285 -14.47 20.80 8.12
C SER A 285 -13.59 20.84 9.36
N CYS A 286 -13.97 20.10 10.41
CA CYS A 286 -13.19 20.02 11.64
C CYS A 286 -11.77 19.51 11.39
N VAL A 287 -11.61 18.51 10.52
CA VAL A 287 -10.29 17.97 10.14
C VAL A 287 -9.50 18.95 9.28
N GLU A 288 -10.15 19.63 8.33
CA GLU A 288 -9.51 20.68 7.51
C GLU A 288 -9.02 21.83 8.37
N ASP A 289 -9.85 22.35 9.26
CA ASP A 289 -9.52 23.45 10.16
C ASP A 289 -8.33 23.08 11.05
N PHE A 290 -8.35 21.88 11.64
CA PHE A 290 -7.24 21.37 12.45
C PHE A 290 -5.93 21.32 11.65
N ILE A 291 -5.93 20.68 10.47
CA ILE A 291 -4.73 20.51 9.66
C ILE A 291 -4.24 21.83 9.09
N SER A 292 -5.13 22.77 8.80
CA SER A 292 -4.77 24.11 8.34
C SER A 292 -3.88 24.83 9.35
N THR A 293 -4.07 24.58 10.65
CA THR A 293 -3.28 25.16 11.75
C THR A 293 -1.96 24.42 12.04
N CYS A 294 -1.75 23.24 11.44
CA CYS A 294 -0.54 22.45 11.65
C CYS A 294 0.65 23.00 10.86
N THR A 295 1.73 23.37 11.57
CA THR A 295 2.96 23.92 10.98
C THR A 295 3.69 22.92 10.09
N THR A 296 3.79 21.65 10.50
CA THR A 296 4.46 20.58 9.76
C THR A 296 3.75 20.28 8.43
N CYS A 297 2.42 20.19 8.43
CA CYS A 297 1.68 19.99 7.19
C CYS A 297 1.74 21.22 6.28
N ARG A 298 1.72 22.42 6.85
CA ARG A 298 1.84 23.68 6.11
C ARG A 298 3.22 23.83 5.45
N SER A 299 4.31 23.41 6.10
CA SER A 299 5.66 23.46 5.52
C SER A 299 5.87 22.44 4.40
N HIS A 300 5.07 21.37 4.36
CA HIS A 300 5.13 20.31 3.35
C HIS A 300 4.01 20.39 2.31
N ASP A 301 3.23 21.46 2.31
CA ASP A 301 2.11 21.65 1.40
C ASP A 301 2.60 21.91 -0.03
N LYS A 302 2.59 20.85 -0.86
CA LYS A 302 2.95 20.88 -2.29
C LYS A 302 1.91 21.63 -3.16
N THR A 303 0.78 22.04 -2.59
CA THR A 303 -0.26 22.81 -3.30
C THR A 303 0.05 24.31 -3.35
N ALA A 304 1.09 24.78 -2.65
CA ALA A 304 1.72 26.05 -2.98
C ALA A 304 2.16 25.99 -4.46
N ARG A 305 1.54 26.83 -5.31
CA ARG A 305 1.92 26.95 -6.73
C ARG A 305 3.40 27.30 -6.82
N THR A 306 4.25 26.29 -6.97
CA THR A 306 5.62 26.50 -7.43
C THR A 306 5.52 26.86 -8.89
N TYR A 307 5.65 28.16 -9.20
CA TYR A 307 6.06 28.54 -10.54
C TYR A 307 7.35 27.75 -10.82
N PRO A 308 7.40 26.90 -11.86
CA PRO A 308 8.66 26.27 -12.22
C PRO A 308 9.64 27.41 -12.47
N ALA A 309 10.68 27.49 -11.66
CA ALA A 309 11.78 28.40 -11.92
C ALA A 309 12.24 28.10 -13.36
N PRO A 310 12.34 29.09 -14.25
CA PRO A 310 12.81 28.83 -15.60
C PRO A 310 14.15 28.10 -15.50
N LEU A 311 14.23 26.93 -16.13
CA LEU A 311 15.45 26.14 -16.20
C LEU A 311 16.53 27.05 -16.78
N GLN A 312 17.42 27.55 -15.93
CA GLN A 312 18.55 28.33 -16.40
C GLN A 312 19.58 27.33 -16.90
N PRO A 313 19.92 27.34 -18.21
CA PRO A 313 21.01 26.52 -18.69
C PRO A 313 22.29 26.94 -17.97
N VAL A 314 22.91 26.00 -17.26
CA VAL A 314 24.23 26.23 -16.67
C VAL A 314 25.19 26.50 -17.83
N PRO A 315 25.88 27.65 -17.85
CA PRO A 315 26.82 27.96 -18.92
C PRO A 315 27.87 26.84 -18.99
N LEU A 316 28.13 26.35 -20.21
CA LEU A 316 29.21 25.41 -20.42
C LEU A 316 30.55 26.11 -20.11
N PRO A 317 31.50 25.44 -19.47
CA PRO A 317 32.85 25.98 -19.28
C PRO A 317 33.50 26.33 -20.62
N ASP A 318 34.44 27.28 -20.62
CA ASP A 318 35.16 27.76 -21.82
C ASP A 318 36.36 26.87 -22.19
N GLY A 319 36.69 25.89 -21.34
CA GLY A 319 37.79 24.98 -21.59
C GLY A 319 37.71 23.67 -20.81
N PRO A 320 38.50 22.66 -21.23
CA PRO A 320 38.57 21.37 -20.55
C PRO A 320 39.03 21.56 -19.11
N TRP A 321 38.50 20.75 -18.20
CA TRP A 321 38.94 20.68 -16.81
C TRP A 321 38.69 21.94 -15.97
N GLN A 322 37.85 22.86 -16.44
CA GLN A 322 37.42 24.02 -15.66
C GLN A 322 36.29 23.68 -14.69
N LYS A 323 35.32 22.89 -15.15
CA LYS A 323 34.16 22.46 -14.37
C LYS A 323 33.95 20.97 -14.55
N VAL A 324 34.03 20.22 -13.45
CA VAL A 324 33.75 18.79 -13.42
C VAL A 324 32.49 18.54 -12.63
N GLY A 325 31.77 17.46 -12.91
CA GLY A 325 30.62 17.02 -12.12
C GLY A 325 30.93 15.67 -11.53
N ILE A 326 30.73 15.53 -10.22
CA ILE A 326 30.94 14.28 -9.50
C ILE A 326 29.59 13.75 -9.04
N ASP A 327 29.32 12.48 -9.34
CA ASP A 327 28.13 11.80 -8.88
C ASP A 327 28.49 10.42 -8.32
N VAL A 328 27.62 9.91 -7.45
CA VAL A 328 27.76 8.57 -6.90
C VAL A 328 26.58 7.75 -7.34
N VAL A 329 26.85 6.75 -8.17
CA VAL A 329 25.85 5.88 -8.74
C VAL A 329 25.91 4.53 -8.05
N GLY A 330 24.75 4.07 -7.60
CA GLY A 330 24.58 2.79 -6.92
C GLY A 330 23.63 2.90 -5.72
N PRO A 331 23.50 1.83 -4.93
CA PRO A 331 24.21 0.56 -5.06
C PRO A 331 23.78 -0.27 -6.28
N PHE A 332 24.73 -0.88 -6.98
CA PHE A 332 24.48 -1.86 -8.03
C PHE A 332 24.31 -3.25 -7.41
N GLU A 333 23.06 -3.68 -7.25
CA GLU A 333 22.71 -4.90 -6.53
C GLU A 333 23.24 -6.20 -7.17
N MET A 334 23.56 -6.16 -8.47
CA MET A 334 24.05 -7.31 -9.24
C MET A 334 25.57 -7.25 -9.55
N ALA A 335 26.28 -6.22 -9.11
CA ALA A 335 27.72 -6.09 -9.33
C ALA A 335 28.52 -6.87 -8.28
N THR A 336 29.77 -7.25 -8.61
CA THR A 336 30.69 -7.83 -7.62
C THR A 336 30.92 -6.84 -6.47
N TRP A 337 31.29 -7.35 -5.29
CA TRP A 337 31.39 -6.53 -4.07
C TRP A 337 32.27 -5.28 -4.25
N ASP A 338 33.39 -5.40 -4.96
CA ASP A 338 34.31 -4.31 -5.31
C ASP A 338 33.72 -3.25 -6.24
N CYS A 339 32.63 -3.55 -6.94
CA CYS A 339 31.95 -2.69 -7.91
C CYS A 339 30.54 -2.25 -7.49
N ARG A 340 30.23 -2.31 -6.19
CA ARG A 340 28.90 -2.01 -5.65
C ARG A 340 28.46 -0.55 -5.88
N TYR A 341 29.40 0.38 -5.91
CA TYR A 341 29.16 1.78 -6.24
C TYR A 341 30.15 2.24 -7.30
N ALA A 342 29.72 3.17 -8.14
CA ALA A 342 30.59 3.89 -9.06
C ALA A 342 30.59 5.37 -8.67
N VAL A 343 31.76 5.92 -8.38
CA VAL A 343 31.93 7.36 -8.35
C VAL A 343 32.29 7.78 -9.76
N THR A 344 31.43 8.60 -10.36
CA THR A 344 31.62 9.11 -11.70
C THR A 344 32.09 10.56 -11.60
N LEU A 345 33.04 10.92 -12.44
CA LEU A 345 33.47 12.30 -12.64
C LEU A 345 33.37 12.59 -14.13
N THR A 346 32.67 13.65 -14.50
CA THR A 346 32.52 14.07 -15.90
C THR A 346 33.00 15.49 -16.07
N ASP A 347 33.93 15.74 -17.00
CA ASP A 347 34.29 17.09 -17.41
C ASP A 347 33.16 17.71 -18.26
N TYR A 348 32.63 18.87 -17.85
CA TYR A 348 31.47 19.46 -18.52
C TYR A 348 31.80 20.00 -19.92
N TYR A 349 33.06 20.33 -20.24
CA TYR A 349 33.48 20.79 -21.56
C TYR A 349 33.62 19.63 -22.55
N THR A 350 34.53 18.70 -22.27
CA THR A 350 34.89 17.59 -23.17
C THR A 350 33.91 16.42 -23.10
N LYS A 351 33.09 16.37 -22.05
CA LYS A 351 32.27 15.20 -21.69
C LYS A 351 33.12 13.96 -21.37
N TRP A 352 34.40 14.13 -21.03
CA TRP A 352 35.28 13.03 -20.65
C TRP A 352 34.82 12.37 -19.34
N PRO A 353 34.55 11.06 -19.33
CA PRO A 353 34.13 10.34 -18.12
C PRO A 353 35.31 9.64 -17.43
N GLU A 354 35.38 9.77 -16.11
CA GLU A 354 36.23 8.98 -15.22
C GLU A 354 35.33 8.23 -14.23
N VAL A 355 35.63 6.97 -13.98
CA VAL A 355 34.82 6.12 -13.11
C VAL A 355 35.72 5.30 -12.21
N ALA A 356 35.44 5.29 -10.91
CA ALA A 356 35.99 4.30 -10.00
C ALA A 356 34.89 3.52 -9.32
N PHE A 357 35.09 2.21 -9.34
CA PHE A 357 34.27 1.25 -8.65
C PHE A 357 34.77 1.09 -7.21
N MET A 358 33.82 1.06 -6.27
CA MET A 358 34.13 0.85 -4.86
C MET A 358 33.04 0.06 -4.14
N PRO A 359 33.40 -0.75 -3.13
CA PRO A 359 32.45 -1.53 -2.35
C PRO A 359 31.56 -0.68 -1.44
N THR A 360 32.04 0.50 -1.02
CA THR A 360 31.37 1.39 -0.09
C THR A 360 31.66 2.86 -0.43
N VAL A 361 30.65 3.71 -0.34
CA VAL A 361 30.79 5.16 -0.51
C VAL A 361 31.15 5.77 0.84
N THR A 362 32.44 5.99 1.06
CA THR A 362 32.94 6.73 2.22
C THR A 362 33.63 8.00 1.76
N THR A 363 33.61 9.04 2.58
CA THR A 363 34.32 10.30 2.28
C THR A 363 35.79 10.02 1.93
N ALA A 364 36.46 9.13 2.67
CA ALA A 364 37.85 8.76 2.40
C ALA A 364 38.05 8.11 1.01
N ALA A 365 37.15 7.21 0.59
CA ALA A 365 37.24 6.55 -0.72
C ALA A 365 36.98 7.52 -1.88
N VAL A 366 35.98 8.41 -1.74
CA VAL A 366 35.69 9.45 -2.74
C VAL A 366 36.86 10.44 -2.83
N THR A 367 37.40 10.88 -1.69
CA THR A 367 38.58 11.77 -1.67
C THR A 367 39.82 11.10 -2.29
N ALA A 368 40.05 9.81 -2.05
CA ALA A 368 41.16 9.09 -2.67
C ALA A 368 41.02 9.00 -4.20
N PHE A 369 39.81 8.74 -4.69
CA PHE A 369 39.50 8.79 -6.12
C PHE A 369 39.74 10.18 -6.73
N MET A 370 39.21 11.22 -6.09
CA MET A 370 39.42 12.61 -6.53
C MET A 370 40.90 12.98 -6.53
N THR A 371 41.64 12.61 -5.48
CA THR A 371 43.08 12.89 -5.38
C THR A 371 43.87 12.20 -6.49
N SER A 372 43.52 10.95 -6.83
CA SER A 372 44.13 10.21 -7.95
C SER A 372 43.89 10.91 -9.29
N ILE A 373 42.66 11.34 -9.56
CA ILE A 373 42.33 12.07 -10.79
C ILE A 373 43.04 13.44 -10.83
N PHE A 374 42.95 14.21 -9.75
CA PHE A 374 43.54 15.55 -9.69
C PHE A 374 45.07 15.52 -9.76
N SER A 375 45.70 14.40 -9.36
CA SER A 375 47.15 14.20 -9.57
C SER A 375 47.53 14.00 -11.05
N ARG A 376 46.61 13.50 -11.89
CA ARG A 376 46.84 13.26 -13.32
C ARG A 376 46.55 14.50 -14.16
N PHE A 377 45.48 15.23 -13.82
CA PHE A 377 44.95 16.32 -14.64
C PHE A 377 45.08 17.71 -14.00
N GLY A 378 45.53 17.79 -12.75
CA GLY A 378 45.50 19.02 -11.95
C GLY A 378 44.17 19.22 -11.23
N ASN A 379 44.09 20.25 -10.38
CA ASN A 379 42.83 20.63 -9.73
C ASN A 379 41.94 21.40 -10.72
N PRO A 380 40.65 21.06 -10.83
CA PRO A 380 39.70 21.86 -11.60
C PRO A 380 39.42 23.19 -10.91
N THR A 381 38.89 24.16 -11.67
CA THR A 381 38.49 25.47 -11.14
C THR A 381 37.19 25.37 -10.32
N GLU A 382 36.27 24.48 -10.71
CA GLU A 382 34.97 24.24 -10.09
C GLU A 382 34.65 22.72 -10.09
N ILE A 383 34.06 22.22 -9.00
CA ILE A 383 33.58 20.83 -8.81
C ILE A 383 32.08 20.85 -8.57
#